data_AF-R7V839-F1
#
_entry.id   AF-R7V839-F1
#
_cell.length_a   1.000
_cell.length_b   1.000
_cell.length_c   1.000
_cell.angle_alpha   90.00
_cell.angle_beta   90.00
_cell.angle_gamma   90.00
#
_symmetry.space_group_name_H-M   'P 1'
#
loop_
_entity.id
_entity.type
_entity.pdbx_description
1 polymer ?
#
loop_
_entity_poly.entity_id
_entity_poly.type
_entity_poly.pdbx_seq_one_letter_code
_entity_poly.pdbx_strand_id
1 'polypeptide(L)'
;MAALAAGNLLLGWAWLSARDDATKTAAELVGMQEQRDAALKGAQACSDATEALGVVVAQRAAEAAPARAAAAGQAAGLNARADYTLSRQPAAGDSCVALQVLGSEWLKGRVSLLF
;
A
#
# COMPACT_ATOMS: atom_id res chain seq x y z
N MET A 1 3.81 23.73 76.39
CA MET A 1 3.68 22.33 75.90
C MET A 1 2.67 22.22 74.77
N ALA A 2 1.41 22.66 74.94
CA ALA A 2 0.36 22.54 73.90
C ALA A 2 0.71 23.19 72.53
N ALA A 3 1.34 24.38 72.52
CA ALA A 3 1.71 25.08 71.29
C ALA A 3 2.76 24.32 70.45
N LEU A 4 3.72 23.65 71.09
CA LEU A 4 4.75 22.84 70.42
C LEU A 4 4.14 21.55 69.84
N ALA A 5 3.20 20.92 70.56
CA ALA A 5 2.51 19.74 70.07
C ALA A 5 1.66 20.05 68.81
N ALA A 6 0.93 21.17 68.82
CA ALA A 6 0.16 21.63 67.66
C ALA A 6 1.06 21.94 66.44
N GLY A 7 2.22 22.58 66.66
CA GLY A 7 3.19 22.84 65.59
C GLY A 7 3.74 21.57 64.95
N ASN A 8 4.08 20.55 65.75
CA ASN A 8 4.55 19.26 65.23
C ASN A 8 3.47 18.50 64.44
N LEU A 9 2.22 18.57 64.87
CA LEU A 9 1.08 17.99 64.17
C LEU A 9 0.86 18.62 62.79
N LEU A 10 0.92 19.96 62.70
CA LEU A 10 0.78 20.67 61.43
C LEU A 10 1.92 20.36 60.46
N LEU A 11 3.16 20.30 60.95
CA LEU A 11 4.32 19.93 60.13
C LEU A 11 4.23 18.49 59.63
N GLY A 12 3.82 17.55 60.48
CA GLY A 12 3.58 16.16 60.09
C GLY A 12 2.49 16.02 59.03
N TRP A 13 1.39 16.76 59.17
CA TRP A 13 0.31 16.77 58.20
C TRP A 13 0.73 17.37 56.85
N ALA A 14 1.46 18.49 56.87
CA ALA A 14 1.99 19.10 55.66
C ALA A 14 2.97 18.17 54.92
N TRP A 15 3.83 17.46 55.66
CA TRP A 15 4.75 16.47 55.08
C TRP A 15 4.01 15.29 54.45
N LEU A 16 2.98 14.76 55.12
CA LEU A 16 2.15 13.68 54.58
C LEU A 16 1.44 14.12 53.29
N SER A 17 0.84 15.31 53.28
CA SER A 17 0.19 15.86 52.09
C SER A 17 1.18 16.00 50.92
N ALA A 18 2.37 16.55 51.18
CA ALA A 18 3.40 16.69 50.14
C ALA A 18 3.89 15.34 49.60
N ARG A 19 3.99 14.32 50.47
CA ARG A 19 4.37 12.96 50.07
C ARG A 19 3.28 12.30 49.22
N ASP A 20 2.02 12.47 49.59
CA ASP A 20 0.90 11.91 48.84
C ASP A 20 0.81 12.54 47.45
N ASP A 21 0.99 13.85 47.34
CA ASP A 21 1.01 14.54 46.04
C ASP A 21 2.19 14.08 45.19
N ALA A 22 3.40 13.96 45.75
CA ALA A 22 4.55 13.42 45.04
C ALA A 22 4.32 11.97 44.56
N THR A 23 3.62 11.16 45.36
CA THR A 23 3.30 9.77 45.01
C THR A 23 2.28 9.71 43.86
N LYS A 24 1.26 10.58 43.88
CA LYS A 24 0.29 10.70 42.80
C LYS A 24 0.96 11.13 41.49
N THR A 25 1.79 12.19 41.53
CA THR A 25 2.51 12.65 40.35
C THR A 25 3.45 11.58 39.80
N ALA A 26 4.14 10.83 40.67
CA ALA A 26 4.96 9.70 40.23
C ALA A 26 4.14 8.60 39.54
N ALA A 27 2.96 8.26 40.08
CA ALA A 27 2.06 7.30 39.46
C ALA A 27 1.52 7.78 38.11
N GLU A 28 1.16 9.06 37.99
CA GLU A 28 0.72 9.68 36.73
C GLU A 28 1.83 9.66 35.67
N LEU A 29 3.07 9.97 36.07
CA LEU A 29 4.24 9.92 35.17
C LEU A 29 4.49 8.51 34.64
N VAL A 30 4.42 7.49 35.50
CA VAL A 30 4.54 6.09 35.09
C VAL A 30 3.42 5.73 34.11
N GLY A 31 2.17 6.09 34.41
CA GLY A 31 1.03 5.85 33.51
C GLY A 31 1.18 6.54 32.15
N MET A 32 1.66 7.78 32.12
CA MET A 32 1.95 8.48 30.86
C MET A 32 3.09 7.83 30.07
N GLN A 33 4.12 7.36 30.76
CA GLN A 33 5.24 6.66 30.13
C GLN A 33 4.79 5.34 29.50
N GLU A 34 3.98 4.55 30.21
CA GLU A 34 3.41 3.31 29.68
C GLU A 34 2.54 3.56 28.45
N GLN A 35 1.69 4.60 28.46
CA GLN A 35 0.88 4.99 27.30
C GLN A 35 1.75 5.39 26.09
N ARG A 36 2.80 6.18 26.33
CA ARG A 36 3.74 6.57 25.28
C ARG A 36 4.45 5.36 24.70
N ASP A 37 4.96 4.47 25.55
CA ASP A 37 5.74 3.31 25.11
C ASP A 37 4.84 2.32 24.35
N ALA A 38 3.58 2.17 24.76
CA ALA A 38 2.57 1.41 24.02
C ALA A 38 2.27 2.04 22.64
N ALA A 39 2.12 3.37 22.56
CA ALA A 39 1.91 4.08 21.31
C ALA A 39 3.10 3.95 20.35
N LEU A 40 4.33 4.07 20.87
CA LEU A 40 5.56 3.87 20.09
C LEU A 40 5.67 2.43 19.58
N LYS A 41 5.34 1.44 20.41
CA LYS A 41 5.31 0.04 19.98
C LYS A 41 4.28 -0.20 18.87
N GLY A 42 3.10 0.40 18.98
CA GLY A 42 2.07 0.33 17.94
C GLY A 42 2.53 0.99 16.62
N ALA A 43 3.15 2.17 16.71
CA ALA A 43 3.71 2.86 15.57
C ALA A 43 4.80 2.04 14.88
N GLN A 44 5.73 1.47 15.66
CA GLN A 44 6.79 0.60 15.13
C GLN A 44 6.22 -0.62 14.40
N ALA A 45 5.24 -1.31 15.00
CA ALA A 45 4.61 -2.47 14.36
C ALA A 45 3.93 -2.11 13.03
N CYS A 46 3.33 -0.91 12.93
CA CYS A 46 2.74 -0.41 11.69
C CYS A 46 3.82 -0.15 10.61
N SER A 47 4.95 0.47 11.00
CA SER A 47 6.09 0.68 10.12
C SER A 47 6.67 -0.65 9.62
N ASP A 48 6.92 -1.60 10.51
CA ASP A 48 7.47 -2.91 10.17
C ASP A 48 6.54 -3.69 9.22
N ALA A 49 5.23 -3.66 9.48
CA ALA A 49 4.24 -4.29 8.61
C ALA A 49 4.18 -3.64 7.21
N THR A 50 4.32 -2.32 7.13
CA THR A 50 4.35 -1.59 5.85
C THR A 50 5.62 -1.91 5.06
N GLU A 51 6.76 -2.01 5.73
CA GLU A 51 8.02 -2.42 5.10
C GLU A 51 7.92 -3.86 4.56
N ALA A 52 7.38 -4.79 5.37
CA ALA A 52 7.14 -6.15 4.94
C ALA A 52 6.16 -6.23 3.75
N LEU A 53 5.11 -5.41 3.74
CA LEU A 53 4.19 -5.31 2.60
C LEU A 53 4.92 -4.82 1.33
N GLY A 54 5.85 -3.88 1.47
CA GLY A 54 6.69 -3.40 0.37
C GLY A 54 7.47 -4.52 -0.32
N VAL A 55 8.03 -5.45 0.46
CA VAL A 55 8.74 -6.63 -0.07
C VAL A 55 7.79 -7.53 -0.88
N VAL A 56 6.60 -7.81 -0.37
CA VAL A 56 5.59 -8.63 -1.08
C VAL A 56 5.15 -7.94 -2.37
N VAL A 57 4.90 -6.64 -2.34
CA VAL A 57 4.52 -5.87 -3.54
C VAL A 57 5.62 -5.92 -4.60
N ALA A 58 6.89 -5.76 -4.20
CA ALA A 58 8.02 -5.84 -5.12
C ALA A 58 8.13 -7.24 -5.75
N GLN A 59 7.96 -8.30 -4.96
CA GLN A 59 7.92 -9.67 -5.45
C GLN A 59 6.77 -9.88 -6.45
N ARG A 60 5.55 -9.47 -6.10
CA ARG A 60 4.39 -9.61 -7.00
C ARG A 60 4.55 -8.79 -8.29
N ALA A 61 5.19 -7.62 -8.21
CA ALA A 61 5.50 -6.82 -9.39
C ALA A 61 6.50 -7.53 -10.30
N ALA A 62 7.54 -8.16 -9.74
CA ALA A 62 8.52 -8.93 -10.50
C ALA A 62 7.90 -10.18 -11.13
N GLU A 63 7.09 -10.93 -10.37
CA GLU A 63 6.35 -12.11 -10.87
C GLU A 63 5.37 -11.74 -12.00
N ALA A 64 4.71 -10.58 -11.92
CA ALA A 64 3.77 -10.12 -12.94
C ALA A 64 4.43 -9.46 -14.16
N ALA A 65 5.69 -9.01 -14.06
CA ALA A 65 6.42 -8.35 -15.13
C ALA A 65 6.45 -9.14 -16.46
N PRO A 66 6.79 -10.44 -16.50
CA PRO A 66 6.80 -11.20 -17.75
C PRO A 66 5.41 -11.33 -18.38
N ALA A 67 4.36 -11.53 -17.57
CA ALA A 67 2.99 -11.61 -18.07
C ALA A 67 2.54 -10.27 -18.68
N ARG A 68 2.87 -9.14 -18.03
CA ARG A 68 2.62 -7.79 -18.56
C ARG A 68 3.39 -7.54 -19.86
N ALA A 69 4.66 -7.96 -19.92
CA ALA A 69 5.48 -7.82 -21.12
C ALA A 69 4.92 -8.67 -22.29
N ALA A 70 4.49 -9.90 -22.02
CA ALA A 70 3.85 -10.76 -23.02
C ALA A 70 2.54 -10.16 -23.53
N ALA A 71 1.68 -9.66 -22.63
CA ALA A 71 0.44 -8.98 -23.02
C ALA A 71 0.70 -7.72 -23.85
N ALA A 72 1.69 -6.90 -23.47
CA ALA A 72 2.10 -5.73 -24.22
C ALA A 72 2.63 -6.10 -25.62
N GLY A 73 3.42 -7.17 -25.72
CA GLY A 73 3.91 -7.70 -26.99
C GLY A 73 2.79 -8.20 -27.90
N GLN A 74 1.82 -8.93 -27.36
CA GLN A 74 0.63 -9.37 -28.11
C GLN A 74 -0.18 -8.17 -28.61
N ALA A 75 -0.42 -7.17 -27.75
CA ALA A 75 -1.14 -5.96 -28.14
C ALA A 75 -0.41 -5.19 -29.25
N ALA A 76 0.93 -5.06 -29.16
CA ALA A 76 1.73 -4.44 -30.20
C ALA A 76 1.64 -5.19 -31.54
N GLY A 77 1.70 -6.53 -31.52
CA GLY A 77 1.54 -7.36 -32.71
C GLY A 77 0.15 -7.22 -33.35
N LEU A 78 -0.91 -7.16 -32.52
CA LEU A 78 -2.28 -6.93 -32.99
C LEU A 78 -2.44 -5.54 -33.61
N ASN A 79 -1.87 -4.51 -32.99
CA ASN A 79 -1.91 -3.14 -33.52
C ASN A 79 -1.15 -3.03 -34.86
N ALA A 80 0.07 -3.55 -34.94
CA ALA A 80 0.85 -3.53 -36.19
C ALA A 80 0.11 -4.25 -37.33
N ARG A 81 -0.60 -5.34 -37.02
CA ARG A 81 -1.41 -6.04 -38.01
C ARG A 81 -2.65 -5.26 -38.42
N ALA A 82 -3.32 -4.61 -37.47
CA ALA A 82 -4.45 -3.73 -37.76
C ALA A 82 -4.01 -2.59 -38.69
N ASP A 83 -2.89 -1.93 -38.39
CA ASP A 83 -2.32 -0.86 -39.21
C ASP A 83 -1.98 -1.35 -40.62
N TYR A 84 -1.33 -2.52 -40.74
CA TYR A 84 -1.06 -3.13 -42.04
C TYR A 84 -2.35 -3.39 -42.82
N THR A 85 -3.38 -3.96 -42.19
CA THR A 85 -4.67 -4.21 -42.84
C THR A 85 -5.37 -2.93 -43.27
N LEU A 86 -5.38 -1.89 -42.42
CA LEU A 86 -6.00 -0.60 -42.71
C LEU A 86 -5.24 0.18 -43.79
N SER A 87 -3.92 0.01 -43.90
CA SER A 87 -3.09 0.64 -44.93
C SER A 87 -3.25 0.03 -46.32
N ARG A 88 -3.79 -1.20 -46.43
CA ARG A 88 -4.01 -1.83 -47.74
C ARG A 88 -5.22 -1.19 -48.41
N GLN A 89 -4.97 -0.47 -49.50
CA GLN A 89 -6.06 -0.09 -50.40
C GLN A 89 -6.72 -1.34 -51.00
N PRO A 90 -8.06 -1.36 -51.13
CA PRO A 90 -8.74 -2.42 -51.87
C PRO A 90 -8.18 -2.48 -53.29
N ALA A 91 -8.02 -3.69 -53.84
CA ALA A 91 -7.63 -3.85 -55.24
C ALA A 91 -8.60 -3.08 -56.15
N ALA A 92 -8.08 -2.44 -57.20
CA ALA A 92 -8.92 -1.73 -58.17
C ALA A 92 -9.91 -2.70 -58.82
N GLY A 93 -11.21 -2.37 -58.78
CA GLY A 93 -12.29 -3.26 -59.23
C GLY A 93 -13.48 -3.24 -58.26
N ASP A 94 -14.18 -4.37 -58.14
CA ASP A 94 -15.32 -4.50 -57.23
C ASP A 94 -14.89 -4.42 -55.76
N SER A 95 -15.22 -3.28 -55.14
CA SER A 95 -14.94 -2.98 -53.74
C SER A 95 -15.49 -4.02 -52.77
N CYS A 96 -16.63 -4.65 -53.07
CA CYS A 96 -17.24 -5.67 -52.22
C CYS A 96 -16.39 -6.94 -52.20
N VAL A 97 -15.93 -7.39 -53.38
CA VAL A 97 -15.06 -8.57 -53.50
C VAL A 97 -13.69 -8.31 -52.85
N ALA A 98 -13.12 -7.13 -53.07
CA ALA A 98 -11.83 -6.75 -52.47
C ALA A 98 -11.90 -6.71 -50.93
N LEU A 99 -12.98 -6.18 -50.36
CA LEU A 99 -13.20 -6.18 -48.91
C LEU A 99 -13.47 -7.59 -48.35
N GLN A 100 -14.16 -8.46 -49.10
CA GLN A 100 -14.40 -9.85 -48.69
C GLN A 100 -13.10 -10.66 -48.59
N VAL A 101 -12.20 -10.49 -49.56
CA VAL A 101 -10.87 -11.10 -49.57
C VAL A 101 -10.04 -10.58 -48.39
N LEU A 102 -9.97 -9.26 -48.19
CA LEU A 102 -9.28 -8.64 -47.06
C LEU A 102 -9.80 -9.15 -45.71
N GLY A 103 -11.13 -9.24 -45.54
CA GLY A 103 -11.76 -9.76 -44.33
C GLY A 103 -11.46 -11.24 -44.08
N SER A 104 -11.44 -12.06 -45.14
CA SER A 104 -11.11 -13.50 -45.04
C SER A 104 -9.66 -13.76 -44.64
N GLU A 105 -8.71 -12.98 -45.18
CA GLU A 105 -7.29 -13.06 -44.84
C GLU A 105 -7.03 -12.55 -43.41
N TRP A 106 -7.76 -11.52 -43.00
CA TRP A 106 -7.72 -11.05 -41.62
C TRP A 106 -8.24 -12.12 -40.63
N LEU A 107 -9.35 -12.80 -40.96
CA LEU A 107 -9.90 -13.91 -40.17
C LEU A 107 -8.95 -15.11 -40.06
N LYS A 108 -8.34 -15.55 -41.16
CA LYS A 108 -7.40 -16.70 -41.16
C LYS A 108 -6.26 -16.51 -40.16
N GLY A 109 -5.63 -15.34 -40.17
CA GLY A 109 -4.53 -15.12 -39.22
C GLY A 109 -4.98 -14.88 -37.77
N ARG A 110 -6.29 -14.74 -37.47
CA ARG A 110 -6.75 -14.69 -36.06
C ARG A 110 -6.79 -16.09 -35.43
N VAL A 111 -7.03 -17.13 -36.22
CA VAL A 111 -7.07 -18.52 -35.75
C VAL A 111 -5.68 -19.03 -35.37
N SER A 112 -4.63 -18.55 -36.03
CA SER A 112 -3.23 -18.93 -35.73
C SER A 112 -2.61 -18.21 -34.53
N LEU A 113 -3.30 -17.26 -33.89
CA LEU A 113 -2.86 -16.55 -32.68
C LEU A 113 -3.47 -17.12 -31.38
N LEU A 114 -4.35 -18.12 -31.48
CA LEU A 114 -5.04 -18.76 -30.34
C LEU A 114 -4.32 -20.02 -29.82
N PHE A 115 -3.18 -20.38 -30.40
CA PHE A 115 -2.32 -21.51 -30.01
C PHE A 115 -0.90 -21.00 -29.76
#